data_AF-A0A2S3U5C6-F1
#
_entry.id   AF-A0A2S3U5C6-F1
#
_cell.length_a   1.000
_cell.length_b   1.000
_cell.length_c   1.000
_cell.angle_alpha   90.00
_cell.angle_beta   90.00
_cell.angle_gamma   90.00
#
_symmetry.space_group_name_H-M   'P 1'
#
loop_
_entity.id
_entity.type
_entity.pdbx_description
1 polymer ?
#
loop_
_entity_poly.entity_id
_entity_poly.type
_entity_poly.pdbx_seq_one_letter_code
_entity_poly.pdbx_strand_id
1 'polypeptide(L)'
;MDEPFGALDPITRESLQDLVKDLQERLGKTFVFVTHDMDEALKLATRIVIMDGGDIMQVDTPDGILRHPANEFVENLIGKDRLIQARPSITTVGQVMLKDPIATTPGKSLTVALRQMHDKRVDSLLVTDEAGILKGVIGIEDVDYNFNSATSVGDIMKTDLFYVQSNSLIRDTVERILKRGLKNIPVVDEQHRLVGIVTRATLVDIVYDALWGDEDEDEAENNIHHGEDDAPAEGGEQA
;
A
#
# COMPACT_ATOMS: atom_id res chain seq x y z
N MET A 1 -11.93 0.24 -35.11
CA MET A 1 -12.93 1.28 -34.80
C MET A 1 -12.16 2.53 -34.42
N ASP A 2 -12.57 3.69 -34.88
CA ASP A 2 -11.85 4.95 -34.60
C ASP A 2 -12.79 5.85 -33.78
N GLU A 3 -12.39 6.14 -32.55
CA GLU A 3 -13.16 6.86 -31.52
C GLU A 3 -14.65 6.48 -31.44
N PRO A 4 -15.01 5.19 -31.28
CA PRO A 4 -16.39 4.72 -31.43
C PRO A 4 -17.38 5.28 -30.39
N PHE A 5 -16.86 5.86 -29.30
CA PHE A 5 -17.66 6.29 -28.14
C PHE A 5 -17.60 7.81 -27.88
N GLY A 6 -16.74 8.54 -28.58
CA GLY A 6 -16.41 9.95 -28.25
C GLY A 6 -17.60 10.92 -28.37
N ALA A 7 -18.57 10.63 -29.25
CA ALA A 7 -19.73 11.48 -29.50
C ALA A 7 -20.94 11.21 -28.58
N LEU A 8 -20.84 10.27 -27.65
CA LEU A 8 -21.95 9.82 -26.80
C LEU A 8 -21.94 10.51 -25.44
N ASP A 9 -23.14 10.70 -24.87
CA ASP A 9 -23.31 11.13 -23.49
C ASP A 9 -22.77 10.08 -22.50
N PRO A 10 -22.35 10.47 -21.28
CA PRO A 10 -21.66 9.56 -20.36
C PRO A 10 -22.43 8.27 -20.02
N ILE A 11 -23.76 8.35 -19.85
CA ILE A 11 -24.58 7.19 -19.45
C ILE A 11 -24.73 6.22 -20.62
N THR A 12 -25.03 6.75 -21.81
CA THR A 12 -25.16 5.94 -23.02
C THR A 12 -23.81 5.33 -23.43
N ARG A 13 -22.73 6.09 -23.26
CA ARG A 13 -21.35 5.65 -23.48
C ARG A 13 -21.03 4.41 -22.67
N GLU A 14 -21.24 4.47 -21.36
CA GLU A 14 -20.92 3.36 -20.46
C GLU A 14 -21.68 2.08 -20.83
N SER A 15 -22.98 2.22 -21.11
CA SER A 15 -23.85 1.10 -21.52
C SER A 15 -23.40 0.47 -22.83
N LEU A 16 -22.94 1.29 -23.80
CA LEU A 16 -22.46 0.79 -25.08
C LEU A 16 -21.11 0.07 -24.96
N GLN A 17 -20.21 0.59 -24.12
CA GLN A 17 -18.92 -0.04 -23.83
C GLN A 17 -19.12 -1.44 -23.24
N ASP A 18 -20.02 -1.59 -22.27
CA ASP A 18 -20.34 -2.88 -21.65
C ASP A 18 -20.92 -3.86 -22.67
N LEU A 19 -21.82 -3.39 -23.54
CA LEU A 19 -22.36 -4.20 -24.64
C LEU A 19 -21.27 -4.66 -25.61
N VAL A 20 -20.34 -3.78 -25.99
CA VAL A 20 -19.23 -4.11 -26.89
C VAL A 20 -18.33 -5.16 -26.26
N LYS A 21 -18.06 -5.06 -24.96
CA LYS A 21 -17.28 -6.06 -24.22
C LYS A 21 -17.96 -7.43 -24.19
N ASP A 22 -19.23 -7.49 -23.78
CA ASP A 22 -20.01 -8.75 -23.79
C ASP A 22 -20.05 -9.37 -25.20
N LEU A 23 -20.27 -8.54 -26.22
CA LEU A 23 -20.30 -9.01 -27.60
C LEU A 23 -18.94 -9.57 -28.05
N GLN A 24 -17.84 -8.90 -27.70
CA GLN A 24 -16.50 -9.36 -28.02
C GLN A 24 -16.21 -10.72 -27.37
N GLU A 25 -16.57 -10.88 -26.09
CA GLU A 25 -16.41 -12.12 -25.33
C GLU A 25 -17.24 -13.26 -25.93
N ARG A 26 -18.50 -13.00 -26.31
CA ARG A 26 -19.40 -13.99 -26.90
C ARG A 26 -19.00 -14.41 -28.32
N LEU A 27 -18.52 -13.47 -29.12
CA LEU A 27 -18.14 -13.73 -30.51
C LEU A 27 -16.72 -14.30 -30.65
N GLY A 28 -15.86 -14.09 -29.65
CA GLY A 28 -14.45 -14.51 -29.66
C GLY A 28 -13.66 -13.90 -30.82
N LYS A 29 -14.03 -12.69 -31.26
CA LYS A 29 -13.39 -11.99 -32.37
C LYS A 29 -12.43 -10.93 -31.85
N THR A 30 -11.36 -10.68 -32.61
CA THR A 30 -10.41 -9.62 -32.31
C THR A 30 -11.02 -8.27 -32.65
N PHE A 31 -11.15 -7.40 -31.66
CA PHE A 31 -11.57 -6.01 -31.84
C PHE A 31 -10.34 -5.12 -31.68
N VAL A 32 -10.16 -4.20 -32.62
CA VAL A 32 -9.14 -3.16 -32.55
C VAL A 32 -9.87 -1.84 -32.58
N PHE A 33 -9.68 -1.02 -31.55
CA PHE A 33 -10.23 0.32 -31.49
C PHE A 33 -9.15 1.32 -31.07
N VAL A 34 -9.33 2.55 -31.52
CA VAL A 34 -8.48 3.71 -31.22
C VAL A 34 -9.33 4.68 -30.41
N THR A 35 -8.74 5.22 -29.35
CA THR A 35 -9.36 6.21 -28.47
C THR A 35 -8.27 7.10 -27.89
N HIS A 36 -8.61 8.35 -27.61
CA HIS A 36 -7.78 9.26 -26.82
C HIS A 36 -8.11 9.18 -25.31
N ASP A 37 -9.15 8.43 -24.94
CA ASP A 37 -9.60 8.29 -23.55
C ASP A 37 -9.02 7.02 -22.92
N MET A 38 -8.19 7.22 -21.89
CA MET A 38 -7.53 6.13 -21.18
C MET A 38 -8.51 5.27 -20.36
N ASP A 39 -9.65 5.80 -19.91
CA ASP A 39 -10.65 4.98 -19.20
C ASP A 39 -11.23 3.90 -20.12
N GLU A 40 -11.50 4.26 -21.37
CA GLU A 40 -12.04 3.34 -22.35
C GLU A 40 -11.03 2.24 -22.68
N ALA A 41 -9.76 2.61 -22.85
CA ALA A 41 -8.67 1.69 -23.08
C ALA A 41 -8.52 0.71 -21.90
N LEU A 42 -8.46 1.21 -20.66
CA LEU A 42 -8.31 0.38 -19.47
C LEU A 42 -9.52 -0.54 -19.22
N LYS A 43 -10.75 -0.09 -19.53
CA LYS A 43 -11.99 -0.85 -19.28
C LYS A 43 -12.18 -1.99 -20.28
N LEU A 44 -11.86 -1.76 -21.55
CA LEU A 44 -12.22 -2.64 -22.66
C LEU A 44 -11.03 -3.44 -23.22
N ALA A 45 -9.82 -2.93 -23.13
CA ALA A 45 -8.69 -3.56 -23.79
C ALA A 45 -8.14 -4.75 -22.99
N THR A 46 -7.73 -5.78 -23.70
CA THR A 46 -6.88 -6.85 -23.17
C THR A 46 -5.40 -6.51 -23.31
N ARG A 47 -5.07 -5.65 -24.28
CA ARG A 47 -3.73 -5.14 -24.58
C ARG A 47 -3.84 -3.74 -25.15
N ILE A 48 -3.00 -2.84 -24.67
CA ILE A 48 -2.98 -1.43 -25.02
C ILE A 48 -1.66 -1.12 -25.72
N VAL A 49 -1.73 -0.29 -26.76
CA VAL A 49 -0.59 0.28 -27.47
C VAL A 49 -0.71 1.79 -27.33
N ILE A 50 0.21 2.41 -26.61
CA ILE A 50 0.29 3.87 -26.48
C ILE A 50 1.25 4.38 -27.53
N MET A 51 0.84 5.42 -28.25
CA MET A 51 1.62 6.05 -29.31
C MET A 51 1.69 7.56 -29.10
N ASP A 52 2.84 8.15 -29.42
CA ASP A 52 3.04 9.61 -29.48
C ASP A 52 3.83 9.96 -30.73
N GLY A 53 3.42 11.01 -31.44
CA GLY A 53 4.11 11.46 -32.66
C GLY A 53 4.23 10.42 -33.81
N GLY A 54 3.54 9.28 -33.71
CA GLY A 54 3.68 8.15 -34.64
C GLY A 54 4.61 7.03 -34.15
N ASP A 55 5.30 7.23 -33.03
CA ASP A 55 6.15 6.25 -32.37
C ASP A 55 5.39 5.51 -31.27
N ILE A 56 5.71 4.23 -31.08
CA ILE A 56 5.12 3.42 -30.02
C ILE A 56 5.87 3.71 -28.71
N MET A 57 5.15 4.23 -27.73
CA MET A 57 5.70 4.53 -26.40
C MET A 57 5.71 3.29 -25.51
N GLN A 58 4.61 2.55 -25.47
CA GLN A 58 4.47 1.34 -24.66
C GLN A 58 3.44 0.38 -25.23
N VAL A 59 3.71 -0.92 -25.07
CA VAL A 59 2.75 -1.98 -25.39
C VAL A 59 2.67 -2.95 -24.22
N ASP A 60 1.55 -2.96 -23.51
CA ASP A 60 1.35 -3.87 -22.38
C ASP A 60 -0.15 -4.16 -22.14
N THR A 61 -0.43 -5.02 -21.18
CA THR A 61 -1.75 -5.19 -20.57
C THR A 61 -2.14 -3.93 -19.79
N PRO A 62 -3.45 -3.67 -19.58
CA PRO A 62 -3.89 -2.56 -18.73
C PRO A 62 -3.20 -2.51 -17.35
N ASP A 63 -3.05 -3.67 -16.71
CA ASP A 63 -2.39 -3.80 -15.41
C ASP A 63 -0.88 -3.50 -15.49
N GLY A 64 -0.20 -3.95 -16.56
CA GLY A 64 1.22 -3.65 -16.79
C GLY A 64 1.48 -2.16 -17.01
N ILE A 65 0.63 -1.48 -17.79
CA ILE A 65 0.73 -0.03 -18.02
C ILE A 65 0.53 0.75 -16.72
N LEU A 66 -0.39 0.33 -15.85
CA LEU A 66 -0.63 0.98 -14.56
C LEU A 66 0.51 0.75 -13.55
N ARG A 67 1.20 -0.40 -13.63
CA ARG A 67 2.29 -0.76 -12.70
C ARG A 67 3.64 -0.19 -13.11
N HIS A 68 3.92 -0.23 -14.41
CA HIS A 68 5.23 0.06 -14.99
C HIS A 68 5.04 0.92 -16.23
N PRO A 69 4.60 2.17 -16.07
CA PRO A 69 4.57 3.10 -17.19
C PRO A 69 6.00 3.28 -17.74
N ALA A 70 6.14 3.23 -19.06
CA ALA A 70 7.46 3.15 -19.71
C ALA A 70 8.23 4.48 -19.68
N ASN A 71 7.53 5.61 -19.55
CA ASN A 71 8.11 6.95 -19.51
C ASN A 71 7.12 7.97 -18.93
N GLU A 72 7.61 9.18 -18.66
CA GLU A 72 6.84 10.30 -18.11
C GLU A 72 5.63 10.69 -18.98
N PHE A 73 5.71 10.51 -20.30
CA PHE A 73 4.57 10.76 -21.20
C PHE A 73 3.42 9.78 -20.90
N VAL A 74 3.71 8.49 -20.76
CA VAL A 74 2.72 7.48 -20.41
C VAL A 74 2.12 7.76 -19.02
N GLU A 75 2.95 8.14 -18.05
CA GLU A 75 2.48 8.52 -16.71
C GLU A 75 1.52 9.70 -16.74
N ASN A 76 1.88 10.75 -17.48
CA ASN A 76 1.04 11.94 -17.64
C ASN A 76 -0.27 11.63 -18.39
N LEU A 77 -0.24 10.71 -19.35
CA LEU A 77 -1.41 10.28 -20.10
C LEU A 77 -2.40 9.46 -19.25
N ILE A 78 -1.89 8.63 -18.33
CA ILE A 78 -2.72 7.89 -17.36
C ILE A 78 -3.27 8.84 -16.29
N GLY A 79 -2.48 9.81 -15.87
CA GLY A 79 -2.80 10.75 -14.79
C GLY A 79 -2.42 10.20 -13.41
N LYS A 80 -1.77 11.06 -12.61
CA LYS A 80 -1.26 10.72 -11.27
C LYS A 80 -2.34 10.13 -10.35
N ASP A 81 -3.55 10.67 -10.37
CA ASP A 81 -4.69 10.17 -9.56
C ASP A 81 -5.03 8.68 -9.80
N ARG A 82 -4.79 8.15 -11.00
CA ARG A 82 -5.09 6.75 -11.34
C ARG A 82 -3.98 5.80 -10.94
N LEU A 83 -2.73 6.23 -11.09
CA LEU A 83 -1.58 5.50 -10.54
C LEU A 83 -1.73 5.35 -9.02
N ILE A 84 -2.16 6.43 -8.37
CA ILE A 84 -2.49 6.50 -6.94
C ILE A 84 -3.61 5.53 -6.54
N GLN A 85 -4.69 5.47 -7.32
CA GLN A 85 -5.82 4.55 -7.07
C GLN A 85 -5.49 3.08 -7.38
N ALA A 86 -4.52 2.82 -8.27
CA ALA A 86 -4.07 1.48 -8.60
C ALA A 86 -3.10 0.89 -7.56
N ARG A 87 -2.28 1.72 -6.89
CA ARG A 87 -1.29 1.28 -5.86
C ARG A 87 -1.89 0.36 -4.78
N PRO A 88 -3.07 0.62 -4.17
CA PRO A 88 -3.68 -0.29 -3.18
C PRO A 88 -4.02 -1.69 -3.72
N SER A 89 -4.21 -1.84 -5.03
CA SER A 89 -4.56 -3.11 -5.66
C SER A 89 -3.34 -3.98 -5.99
N ILE A 90 -2.13 -3.46 -5.81
CA ILE A 90 -0.86 -4.11 -6.19
C ILE A 90 0.17 -4.14 -5.06
N THR A 91 0.05 -3.27 -4.05
CA THR A 91 0.94 -3.24 -2.88
C THR A 91 0.58 -4.32 -1.87
N THR A 92 1.58 -5.06 -1.41
CA THR A 92 1.41 -6.06 -0.35
C THR A 92 1.45 -5.42 1.03
N VAL A 93 0.77 -6.03 1.99
CA VAL A 93 0.79 -5.58 3.39
C VAL A 93 2.22 -5.50 3.93
N GLY A 94 3.09 -6.44 3.56
CA GLY A 94 4.48 -6.51 4.03
C GLY A 94 5.35 -5.33 3.60
N GLN A 95 4.98 -4.64 2.50
CA GLN A 95 5.72 -3.46 2.02
C GLN A 95 5.41 -2.20 2.83
N VAL A 96 4.19 -2.11 3.38
CA VAL A 96 3.68 -0.90 4.04
C VAL A 96 3.54 -1.05 5.55
N MET A 97 3.53 -2.28 6.08
CA MET A 97 3.38 -2.51 7.51
C MET A 97 4.51 -1.88 8.32
N LEU A 98 4.20 -1.45 9.53
CA LEU A 98 5.21 -1.07 10.51
C LEU A 98 5.93 -2.35 10.98
N LYS A 99 7.26 -2.38 10.82
CA LYS A 99 8.09 -3.59 10.99
C LYS A 99 8.49 -3.93 12.44
N ASP A 100 8.07 -3.15 13.42
CA ASP A 100 8.37 -3.38 14.83
C ASP A 100 7.10 -3.29 15.70
N PRO A 101 6.21 -4.29 15.65
CA PRO A 101 4.99 -4.27 16.41
C PRO A 101 5.28 -4.37 17.92
N ILE A 102 4.62 -3.54 18.73
CA ILE A 102 4.78 -3.60 20.18
C ILE A 102 3.98 -4.79 20.73
N ALA A 103 4.71 -5.81 21.19
CA ALA A 103 4.13 -7.04 21.73
C ALA A 103 4.50 -7.31 23.20
N THR A 104 3.67 -8.11 23.87
CA THR A 104 3.87 -8.63 25.22
C THR A 104 3.54 -10.12 25.28
N THR A 105 3.78 -10.76 26.43
CA THR A 105 3.46 -12.19 26.63
C THR A 105 2.30 -12.36 27.60
N PRO A 106 1.52 -13.46 27.50
CA PRO A 106 0.35 -13.70 28.36
C PRO A 106 0.67 -13.70 29.86
N GLY A 107 1.88 -14.15 30.24
CA GLY A 107 2.29 -14.23 31.64
C GLY A 107 2.66 -12.90 32.31
N LYS A 108 2.76 -11.78 31.57
CA LYS A 108 3.09 -10.49 32.18
C LYS A 108 1.92 -9.93 32.98
N SER A 109 2.22 -9.16 34.03
CA SER A 109 1.21 -8.45 34.81
C SER A 109 0.64 -7.25 34.05
N LEU A 110 -0.58 -6.84 34.42
CA LEU A 110 -1.27 -5.71 33.81
C LEU A 110 -0.52 -4.39 34.03
N THR A 111 0.14 -4.21 35.17
CA THR A 111 0.96 -3.01 35.44
C THR A 111 2.15 -2.92 34.48
N VAL A 112 2.77 -4.05 34.14
CA VAL A 112 3.88 -4.07 33.17
C VAL A 112 3.36 -3.79 31.76
N ALA A 113 2.20 -4.33 31.40
CA ALA A 113 1.54 -4.03 30.12
C ALA A 113 1.19 -2.53 30.00
N LEU A 114 0.57 -1.92 31.03
CA LEU A 114 0.26 -0.49 31.04
C LEU A 114 1.50 0.40 30.96
N ARG A 115 2.57 0.05 31.68
CA ARG A 115 3.84 0.77 31.59
C ARG A 115 4.40 0.69 30.18
N GLN A 116 4.36 -0.48 29.56
CA GLN A 116 4.82 -0.65 28.18
C GLN A 116 3.97 0.17 27.19
N MET A 117 2.64 0.20 27.35
CA MET A 117 1.75 1.08 26.56
C MET A 117 2.12 2.55 26.71
N HIS A 118 2.34 3.02 27.94
CA HIS A 118 2.75 4.39 28.23
C HIS A 118 4.11 4.74 27.60
N ASP A 119 5.14 3.92 27.83
CA ASP A 119 6.51 4.19 27.40
C ASP A 119 6.65 4.15 25.87
N LYS A 120 5.87 3.27 25.21
CA LYS A 120 5.82 3.16 23.75
C LYS A 120 4.76 4.05 23.10
N ARG A 121 3.96 4.78 23.90
CA ARG A 121 2.85 5.64 23.46
C ARG A 121 1.85 4.94 22.55
N VAL A 122 1.44 3.73 22.93
CA VAL A 122 0.43 2.93 22.23
C VAL A 122 -0.77 2.65 23.13
N ASP A 123 -1.97 2.55 22.55
CA ASP A 123 -3.22 2.28 23.27
C ASP A 123 -3.54 0.78 23.42
N SER A 124 -2.76 -0.07 22.76
CA SER A 124 -2.94 -1.50 22.68
C SER A 124 -1.61 -2.23 22.51
N LEU A 125 -1.55 -3.48 22.96
CA LEU A 125 -0.40 -4.36 22.79
C LEU A 125 -0.86 -5.64 22.11
N LEU A 126 -0.05 -6.11 21.16
CA LEU A 126 -0.21 -7.46 20.62
C LEU A 126 0.33 -8.46 21.65
N VAL A 127 -0.25 -9.65 21.70
CA VAL A 127 0.12 -10.69 22.65
C VAL A 127 0.65 -11.88 21.86
N THR A 128 1.89 -12.27 22.14
CA THR A 128 2.60 -13.38 21.50
C THR A 128 3.11 -14.37 22.52
N ASP A 129 3.32 -15.62 22.12
CA ASP A 129 4.12 -16.56 22.93
C ASP A 129 5.63 -16.31 22.80
N GLU A 130 6.44 -17.14 23.47
CA GLU A 130 7.91 -17.05 23.41
C GLU A 130 8.47 -17.35 22.02
N ALA A 131 7.71 -18.02 21.15
CA ALA A 131 8.09 -18.29 19.77
C ALA A 131 7.65 -17.16 18.80
N GLY A 132 7.04 -16.09 19.31
CA GLY A 132 6.54 -14.96 18.52
C GLY A 132 5.22 -15.24 17.80
N ILE A 133 4.53 -16.34 18.12
CA ILE A 133 3.23 -16.67 17.52
C ILE A 133 2.17 -15.77 18.14
N LEU A 134 1.38 -15.14 17.29
CA LEU A 134 0.29 -14.26 17.71
C LEU A 134 -0.80 -15.06 18.46
N LYS A 135 -1.14 -14.62 19.68
CA LYS A 135 -2.16 -15.23 20.54
C LYS A 135 -3.34 -14.32 20.82
N GLY A 136 -3.11 -13.01 20.84
CA GLY A 136 -4.12 -12.08 21.33
C GLY A 136 -3.79 -10.62 21.11
N VAL A 137 -4.70 -9.76 21.55
CA VAL A 137 -4.49 -8.32 21.73
C VAL A 137 -5.08 -7.89 23.06
N ILE A 138 -4.48 -6.88 23.67
CA ILE A 138 -5.00 -6.24 24.87
C ILE A 138 -5.02 -4.71 24.67
N GLY A 139 -6.17 -4.08 24.88
CA GLY A 139 -6.31 -2.62 24.83
C GLY A 139 -6.29 -2.00 26.22
N ILE A 140 -6.05 -0.69 26.29
CA ILE A 140 -6.11 0.08 27.55
C ILE A 140 -7.49 -0.02 28.21
N GLU A 141 -8.56 -0.08 27.42
CA GLU A 141 -9.94 -0.26 27.89
C GLU A 141 -10.09 -1.60 28.65
N ASP A 142 -9.51 -2.68 28.10
CA ASP A 142 -9.57 -4.02 28.70
C ASP A 142 -8.85 -4.06 30.06
N VAL A 143 -7.72 -3.33 30.15
CA VAL A 143 -6.98 -3.22 31.40
C VAL A 143 -7.75 -2.40 32.44
N ASP A 144 -8.33 -1.27 32.06
CA ASP A 144 -9.10 -0.41 32.98
C ASP A 144 -10.28 -1.16 33.59
N TYR A 145 -11.04 -1.89 32.76
CA TYR A 145 -12.19 -2.68 33.23
C TYR A 145 -11.82 -3.83 34.16
N ASN A 146 -10.62 -4.40 34.02
CA ASN A 146 -10.23 -5.62 34.74
C ASN A 146 -9.06 -5.44 35.70
N PHE A 147 -8.64 -4.19 35.96
CA PHE A 147 -7.44 -3.89 36.74
C PHE A 147 -7.46 -4.51 38.14
N ASN A 148 -8.64 -4.63 38.75
CA ASN A 148 -8.82 -5.17 40.10
C ASN A 148 -9.13 -6.68 40.14
N SER A 149 -9.45 -7.29 39.00
CA SER A 149 -9.95 -8.67 38.90
C SER A 149 -8.99 -9.63 38.21
N ALA A 150 -8.09 -9.12 37.37
CA ALA A 150 -7.16 -9.92 36.59
C ALA A 150 -5.71 -9.73 37.04
N THR A 151 -4.95 -10.82 36.99
CA THR A 151 -3.55 -10.87 37.46
C THR A 151 -2.56 -10.75 36.31
N SER A 152 -2.92 -11.26 35.14
CA SER A 152 -2.04 -11.36 33.97
C SER A 152 -2.73 -10.92 32.70
N VAL A 153 -1.93 -10.60 31.68
CA VAL A 153 -2.42 -10.26 30.34
C VAL A 153 -3.26 -11.40 29.75
N GLY A 154 -2.84 -12.66 29.98
CA GLY A 154 -3.53 -13.83 29.47
C GLY A 154 -4.96 -14.00 29.98
N ASP A 155 -5.27 -13.43 31.16
CA ASP A 155 -6.61 -13.54 31.77
C ASP A 155 -7.66 -12.71 31.02
N ILE A 156 -7.23 -11.64 30.32
CA ILE A 156 -8.12 -10.64 29.73
C ILE A 156 -7.84 -10.33 28.26
N MET A 157 -6.81 -10.94 27.68
CA MET A 157 -6.51 -10.77 26.26
C MET A 157 -7.68 -11.25 25.39
N LYS A 158 -7.95 -10.51 24.31
CA LYS A 158 -8.89 -10.94 23.28
C LYS A 158 -8.17 -11.87 22.31
N THR A 159 -8.72 -13.05 22.11
CA THR A 159 -8.18 -14.09 21.23
C THR A 159 -8.90 -14.16 19.87
N ASP A 160 -10.09 -13.58 19.76
CA ASP A 160 -10.76 -13.36 18.48
C ASP A 160 -10.21 -12.09 17.83
N LEU A 161 -9.14 -12.27 17.04
CA LEU A 161 -8.46 -11.19 16.33
C LEU A 161 -8.45 -11.47 14.84
N PHE A 162 -8.76 -10.42 14.08
CA PHE A 162 -8.52 -10.42 12.65
C PHE A 162 -7.05 -10.06 12.38
N TYR A 163 -6.36 -10.90 11.63
CA TYR A 163 -4.98 -10.68 11.18
C TYR A 163 -4.89 -10.89 9.66
N VAL A 164 -3.80 -10.41 9.06
CA VAL A 164 -3.51 -10.58 7.63
C VAL A 164 -2.13 -11.16 7.42
N GLN A 165 -1.91 -11.81 6.29
CA GLN A 165 -0.57 -12.27 5.91
C GLN A 165 0.23 -11.14 5.26
N SER A 166 1.55 -11.15 5.43
CA SER A 166 2.44 -10.15 4.82
C SER A 166 2.38 -10.11 3.28
N ASN A 167 2.05 -11.23 2.63
CA ASN A 167 1.87 -11.34 1.19
C ASN A 167 0.48 -10.92 0.69
N SER A 168 -0.46 -10.62 1.59
CA SER A 168 -1.82 -10.20 1.22
C SER A 168 -1.80 -8.80 0.63
N LEU A 169 -2.78 -8.49 -0.23
CA LEU A 169 -2.92 -7.16 -0.81
C LEU A 169 -3.45 -6.15 0.22
N ILE A 170 -2.94 -4.93 0.15
CA ILE A 170 -3.29 -3.90 1.14
C ILE A 170 -4.75 -3.45 1.03
N ARG A 171 -5.34 -3.42 -0.18
CA ARG A 171 -6.76 -3.06 -0.42
C ARG A 171 -7.72 -3.79 0.52
N ASP A 172 -7.53 -5.09 0.73
CA ASP A 172 -8.40 -5.90 1.59
C ASP A 172 -8.30 -5.49 3.07
N THR A 173 -7.15 -4.93 3.46
CA THR A 173 -6.87 -4.42 4.80
C THR A 173 -7.46 -3.02 4.97
N VAL A 174 -7.31 -2.14 3.98
CA VAL A 174 -7.88 -0.77 3.98
C VAL A 174 -9.39 -0.81 4.12
N GLU A 175 -10.07 -1.65 3.35
CA GLU A 175 -11.54 -1.78 3.42
C GLU A 175 -12.00 -2.12 4.84
N ARG A 176 -11.25 -2.97 5.56
CA ARG A 176 -11.61 -3.42 6.90
C ARG A 176 -11.35 -2.36 7.97
N ILE A 177 -10.25 -1.62 7.87
CA ILE A 177 -9.97 -0.51 8.78
C ILE A 177 -11.04 0.58 8.63
N LEU A 178 -11.38 0.95 7.39
CA LEU A 178 -12.32 2.05 7.12
C LEU A 178 -13.78 1.65 7.31
N LYS A 179 -14.22 0.49 6.80
CA LYS A 179 -15.64 0.09 6.85
C LYS A 179 -16.02 -0.68 8.12
N ARG A 180 -15.11 -1.50 8.68
CA ARG A 180 -15.39 -2.31 9.88
C ARG A 180 -14.89 -1.67 11.17
N GLY A 181 -14.24 -0.50 11.09
CA GLY A 181 -13.80 0.27 12.25
C GLY A 181 -12.66 -0.38 13.05
N LEU A 182 -11.95 -1.36 12.48
CA LEU A 182 -10.78 -1.95 13.13
C LEU A 182 -9.69 -0.88 13.31
N LYS A 183 -9.15 -0.74 14.52
CA LYS A 183 -8.14 0.28 14.83
C LYS A 183 -6.78 -0.10 14.22
N ASN A 184 -6.32 -1.31 14.53
CA ASN A 184 -5.02 -1.85 14.12
C ASN A 184 -5.20 -3.30 13.67
N ILE A 185 -4.43 -3.73 12.66
CA ILE A 185 -4.48 -5.08 12.11
C ILE A 185 -3.08 -5.71 12.23
N PRO A 186 -2.92 -6.79 13.02
CA PRO A 186 -1.67 -7.55 13.09
C PRO A 186 -1.33 -8.20 11.75
N VAL A 187 -0.05 -8.24 11.43
CA VAL A 187 0.48 -8.91 10.24
C VAL A 187 1.31 -10.10 10.67
N VAL A 188 1.02 -11.27 10.09
CA VAL A 188 1.70 -12.53 10.38
C VAL A 188 2.38 -13.12 9.14
N ASP A 189 3.38 -13.97 9.36
CA ASP A 189 3.94 -14.82 8.32
C ASP A 189 3.15 -16.13 8.14
N GLU A 190 3.64 -17.01 7.26
CA GLU A 190 3.04 -18.33 7.01
C GLU A 190 3.06 -19.26 8.24
N GLN A 191 3.98 -19.04 9.19
CA GLN A 191 4.08 -19.78 10.44
C GLN A 191 3.28 -19.13 11.58
N HIS A 192 2.46 -18.12 11.26
CA HIS A 192 1.63 -17.38 12.20
C HIS A 192 2.44 -16.56 13.24
N ARG A 193 3.71 -16.27 12.93
CA ARG A 193 4.53 -15.37 13.74
C ARG A 193 4.19 -13.93 13.41
N LEU A 194 4.13 -13.10 14.44
CA LEU A 194 3.89 -11.68 14.30
C LEU A 194 5.11 -11.01 13.66
N VAL A 195 4.92 -10.38 12.49
CA VAL A 195 5.98 -9.73 11.71
C VAL A 195 5.74 -8.23 11.50
N GLY A 196 4.54 -7.74 11.79
CA GLY A 196 4.23 -6.32 11.65
C GLY A 196 2.84 -5.95 12.10
N ILE A 197 2.49 -4.68 11.87
CA ILE A 197 1.17 -4.14 12.16
C ILE A 197 0.79 -3.09 11.11
N VAL A 198 -0.47 -3.10 10.69
CA VAL A 198 -1.05 -2.02 9.88
C VAL A 198 -1.92 -1.18 10.81
N THR A 199 -1.65 0.12 10.82
CA THR A 199 -2.38 1.11 11.64
C THR A 199 -3.07 2.12 10.75
N ARG A 200 -3.88 3.00 11.35
CA ARG A 200 -4.42 4.16 10.63
C ARG A 200 -3.33 5.11 10.15
N ALA A 201 -2.22 5.24 10.88
CA ALA A 201 -1.07 6.04 10.43
C ALA A 201 -0.48 5.45 9.15
N THR A 202 -0.33 4.13 9.08
CA THR A 202 0.09 3.42 7.86
C THR A 202 -0.79 3.75 6.65
N LEU A 203 -2.10 3.94 6.85
CA LEU A 203 -3.00 4.36 5.77
C LEU A 203 -2.73 5.80 5.30
N VAL A 204 -2.37 6.69 6.22
CA VAL A 204 -1.96 8.06 5.87
C VAL A 204 -0.68 8.01 5.05
N ASP A 205 0.31 7.21 5.48
CA ASP A 205 1.58 7.04 4.77
C ASP A 205 1.34 6.51 3.34
N ILE A 206 0.48 5.50 3.17
CA ILE A 206 0.12 4.98 1.84
C ILE A 206 -0.49 6.08 0.95
N VAL A 207 -1.37 6.93 1.51
CA VAL A 207 -1.98 8.02 0.75
C VAL A 207 -0.96 9.12 0.46
N TYR A 208 -0.07 9.40 1.39
CA TYR A 208 1.01 10.37 1.23
C TYR A 208 1.99 9.93 0.15
N ASP A 209 2.53 8.72 0.24
CA ASP A 209 3.44 8.13 -0.73
C ASP A 209 2.81 8.04 -2.11
N ALA A 210 1.49 7.83 -2.18
CA ALA A 210 0.80 7.86 -3.45
C ALA A 210 0.76 9.28 -4.04
N LEU A 211 0.42 10.30 -3.23
CA LEU A 211 0.28 11.68 -3.69
C LEU A 211 1.62 12.40 -3.94
N TRP A 212 2.68 12.04 -3.20
CA TRP A 212 3.95 12.79 -3.13
C TRP A 212 5.22 11.92 -3.14
N GLY A 213 5.12 10.58 -3.07
CA GLY A 213 6.26 9.69 -2.78
C GLY A 213 7.30 9.48 -3.89
N ASP A 214 7.23 10.23 -4.98
CA ASP A 214 8.27 10.23 -6.02
C ASP A 214 9.16 11.50 -5.96
N GLU A 215 8.93 12.43 -5.02
CA GLU A 215 9.76 13.66 -4.89
C GLU A 215 11.03 13.46 -4.03
N ASP A 216 11.10 12.41 -3.20
CA ASP A 216 12.17 12.25 -2.18
C ASP A 216 13.32 11.30 -2.58
N GLU A 217 13.18 10.50 -3.65
CA GLU A 217 14.28 9.61 -4.10
C GLU A 217 15.36 10.35 -4.91
N ASP A 218 15.04 11.50 -5.54
CA ASP A 218 15.99 12.29 -6.34
C ASP A 218 16.88 13.25 -5.53
N GLU A 219 16.50 13.58 -4.28
CA GLU A 219 17.30 14.46 -3.42
C GLU A 219 18.44 13.72 -2.68
N ALA A 220 18.33 12.40 -2.51
CA ALA A 220 19.35 11.61 -1.82
C ALA A 220 20.58 11.31 -2.68
N GLU A 221 20.44 11.20 -4.01
CA GLU A 221 21.57 10.95 -4.91
C GLU A 221 22.32 12.23 -5.32
N ASN A 222 21.64 13.39 -5.35
CA ASN A 222 22.26 14.66 -5.74
C ASN A 222 23.13 15.32 -4.65
N ASN A 223 23.04 14.87 -3.39
CA ASN A 223 23.81 15.46 -2.28
C ASN A 223 25.15 14.76 -2.01
N ILE A 224 25.52 13.73 -2.79
CA ILE A 224 26.79 12.99 -2.63
C ILE A 224 27.89 13.54 -3.57
N HIS A 225 27.57 14.41 -4.54
CA HIS A 225 28.52 14.81 -5.58
C HIS A 225 29.03 16.27 -5.54
N HIS A 226 28.86 17.01 -4.44
CA HIS A 226 29.39 18.39 -4.30
C HIS A 226 30.22 18.63 -3.03
N GLY A 227 30.93 17.60 -2.56
CA GLY A 227 31.70 17.65 -1.31
C GLY A 227 33.16 17.22 -1.38
N GLU A 228 33.83 17.25 -2.53
CA GLU A 228 35.28 16.99 -2.62
C GLU A 228 35.93 17.89 -3.67
N ASP A 229 36.21 19.14 -3.31
CA ASP A 229 37.32 19.91 -3.89
C ASP A 229 37.58 21.14 -3.00
N ASP A 230 38.30 20.94 -1.90
CA ASP A 230 39.18 21.95 -1.32
C ASP A 230 40.15 21.27 -0.34
N ALA A 231 41.19 20.64 -0.91
CA ALA A 231 42.36 20.22 -0.15
C ALA A 231 43.32 21.42 0.03
N PRO A 232 43.77 21.73 1.26
CA PRO A 232 44.77 22.77 1.46
C PRO A 232 46.15 22.23 1.06
N ALA A 233 46.82 22.93 0.15
CA ALA A 233 48.21 22.67 -0.19
C ALA A 233 49.11 23.09 0.99
N GLU A 234 49.50 22.12 1.83
CA GLU A 234 50.70 22.24 2.65
C GLU A 234 51.92 21.71 1.89
N GLY A 235 52.91 22.58 1.75
CA GLY A 235 54.27 22.23 1.36
C GLY A 235 55.23 23.31 1.85
N GLY A 236 56.08 22.97 2.84
CA GLY A 236 57.26 23.73 3.25
C GLY A 236 58.29 23.85 2.11
N GLU A 237 59.46 24.46 2.25
CA GLU A 237 60.26 24.88 3.39
C GLU A 237 61.42 25.76 2.83
N GLN A 238 62.02 26.60 3.67
CA GLN A 238 63.42 27.10 3.63
C GLN A 238 63.92 27.93 2.42
N ALA A 239 64.17 29.23 2.66
CA ALA A 239 65.50 29.84 2.81
C ALA A 239 65.39 31.35 3.08
#